data_AF-L0ETQ9-F1
#
_entry.id   AF-L0ETQ9-F1
#
_cell.length_a   1.000
_cell.length_b   1.000
_cell.length_c   1.000
_cell.angle_alpha   90.00
_cell.angle_beta   90.00
_cell.angle_gamma   90.00
#
_symmetry.space_group_name_H-M   'P 1'
#
loop_
_entity.id
_entity.type
_entity.pdbx_description
1 polymer ?
#
loop_
_entity_poly.entity_id
_entity_poly.type
_entity_poly.pdbx_seq_one_letter_code
_entity_poly.pdbx_strand_id
1 'polypeptide(L)'
;MANVQGCLKKITENNLADTLYKRMQTESLMKVVMTAMTSGLPIHASFLSQYSRFYQRLLETQQQLTHLQEVQESCLLSEKLKIKHLNERAEVAQALEEIEIEEENIQGYIEHNFLVTPASSKL
;
A
#
# COMPACT_ATOMS: atom_id res chain seq x y z
N MET A 1 12.22 10.87 3.28
CA MET A 1 11.18 10.58 2.25
C MET A 1 10.65 9.15 2.34
N ALA A 2 11.51 8.10 2.40
CA ALA A 2 11.08 6.69 2.48
C ALA A 2 10.13 6.35 3.67
N ASN A 3 10.34 6.96 4.84
CA ASN A 3 9.49 6.72 6.02
C ASN A 3 8.04 7.20 5.86
N VAL A 4 7.80 8.27 5.08
CA VAL A 4 6.44 8.80 4.88
C VAL A 4 5.65 7.91 3.92
N GLN A 5 6.27 7.49 2.82
CA GLN A 5 5.66 6.59 1.85
C GLN A 5 5.36 5.22 2.48
N GLY A 6 6.26 4.70 3.31
CA GLY A 6 6.02 3.47 4.10
C GLY A 6 4.88 3.63 5.11
N CYS A 7 4.75 4.80 5.75
CA CYS A 7 3.64 5.09 6.66
C CYS A 7 2.29 5.15 5.92
N LEU A 8 2.24 5.85 4.78
CA LEU A 8 1.04 5.95 3.94
C LEU A 8 0.57 4.57 3.45
N LYS A 9 1.51 3.71 3.01
CA LYS A 9 1.20 2.31 2.67
C LYS A 9 0.61 1.54 3.85
N LYS A 10 1.18 1.66 5.04
CA LYS A 10 0.65 0.97 6.24
C LYS A 10 -0.75 1.46 6.62
N ILE A 11 -0.99 2.77 6.49
CA ILE A 11 -2.31 3.36 6.75
C ILE A 11 -3.33 2.81 5.74
N THR A 12 -2.99 2.73 4.45
CA THR A 12 -3.90 2.19 3.44
C THR A 12 -4.14 0.69 3.63
N GLU A 13 -3.13 -0.09 4.02
CA GLU A 13 -3.28 -1.50 4.38
C GLU A 13 -4.19 -1.69 5.60
N ASN A 14 -4.02 -0.89 6.65
CA ASN A 14 -4.88 -0.95 7.84
C ASN A 14 -6.33 -0.55 7.52
N ASN A 15 -6.52 0.51 6.74
CA ASN A 15 -7.86 0.94 6.33
C ASN A 15 -8.57 -0.15 5.51
N LEU A 16 -7.84 -0.84 4.62
CA LEU A 16 -8.36 -1.98 3.87
C LEU A 16 -8.73 -3.15 4.80
N ALA A 17 -7.87 -3.47 5.76
CA ALA A 17 -8.14 -4.52 6.74
C ALA A 17 -9.40 -4.21 7.57
N ASP A 18 -9.58 -2.97 8.02
CA ASP A 18 -10.77 -2.53 8.75
C ASP A 18 -12.04 -2.64 7.90
N THR A 19 -11.97 -2.25 6.62
CA THR A 19 -13.10 -2.41 5.68
C THR A 19 -13.45 -3.89 5.51
N LEU A 20 -12.46 -4.76 5.30
CA LEU A 20 -12.67 -6.20 5.17
C LEU A 20 -13.32 -6.80 6.42
N TYR A 21 -12.85 -6.41 7.60
CA TYR A 21 -13.42 -6.84 8.87
C TYR A 21 -14.89 -6.42 9.01
N LYS A 22 -15.22 -5.17 8.64
CA LYS A 22 -16.61 -4.69 8.63
C LYS A 22 -17.47 -5.45 7.63
N ARG A 23 -16.96 -5.77 6.43
CA ARG A 23 -17.67 -6.60 5.43
C ARG A 23 -18.00 -7.98 5.99
N MET A 24 -17.05 -8.63 6.66
CA MET A 24 -17.26 -9.93 7.28
C MET A 24 -18.35 -9.88 8.37
N GLN A 25 -18.36 -8.84 9.20
CA GLN A 25 -19.41 -8.65 10.21
C GLN A 25 -20.78 -8.40 9.59
N THR A 26 -20.87 -7.51 8.60
CA THR A 26 -22.12 -7.22 7.90
C THR A 26 -22.67 -8.48 7.22
N GLU A 27 -21.82 -9.26 6.55
CA GLU A 27 -22.23 -10.53 5.93
C GLU A 27 -22.72 -11.55 6.98
N SER A 28 -22.04 -11.63 8.13
CA SER A 28 -22.48 -12.49 9.24
C SER A 28 -23.87 -12.08 9.75
N LEU A 29 -24.10 -10.78 9.96
CA LEU A 29 -25.39 -10.24 10.37
C LEU A 29 -26.48 -10.51 9.33
N MET A 30 -26.19 -10.34 8.04
CA MET A 30 -27.12 -10.66 6.95
C MET A 30 -27.56 -12.13 7.02
N LYS A 31 -26.62 -13.06 7.25
CA LYS A 31 -26.93 -14.49 7.41
C LYS A 31 -27.85 -14.73 8.61
N VAL A 32 -27.58 -14.12 9.77
CA VAL A 32 -28.41 -14.25 10.97
C VAL A 32 -29.85 -13.77 10.71
N VAL A 33 -29.99 -12.60 10.08
CA VAL A 33 -31.31 -12.02 9.78
C VAL A 33 -32.06 -12.88 8.77
N MET A 34 -31.36 -13.38 7.75
CA MET A 34 -31.94 -14.30 6.77
C MET A 34 -32.44 -15.57 7.43
N THR A 35 -31.66 -16.16 8.35
CA THR A 35 -32.08 -17.33 9.13
C THR A 35 -33.30 -17.04 10.01
N ALA A 36 -33.37 -15.86 10.64
CA ALA A 36 -34.54 -15.46 11.41
C ALA A 36 -35.78 -15.30 10.52
N MET A 37 -35.64 -14.73 9.32
CA MET A 37 -36.73 -14.56 8.35
C MET A 37 -37.27 -15.88 7.81
N THR A 38 -36.40 -16.87 7.61
CA THR A 38 -36.79 -18.20 7.11
C THR A 38 -37.16 -19.18 8.24
N SER A 39 -37.03 -18.77 9.50
CA SER A 39 -37.39 -19.61 10.63
C SER A 39 -38.90 -19.85 10.70
N GLY A 40 -39.28 -21.09 11.03
CA GLY A 40 -40.69 -21.45 11.25
C GLY A 40 -41.23 -21.02 12.62
N LEU A 41 -40.47 -20.26 13.40
CA LEU A 41 -40.89 -19.85 14.74
C LEU A 41 -41.87 -18.67 14.65
N PRO A 42 -43.04 -18.75 15.31
CA PRO A 42 -44.10 -17.74 15.20
C PRO A 42 -43.66 -16.36 15.72
N ILE A 43 -42.69 -16.32 16.65
CA ILE A 43 -42.12 -15.07 17.14
C ILE A 43 -41.41 -14.28 16.03
N HIS A 44 -40.74 -14.94 15.08
CA HIS A 44 -40.06 -14.23 13.99
C HIS A 44 -41.04 -13.79 12.89
N ALA A 45 -42.15 -14.51 12.72
CA ALA A 45 -43.19 -14.16 11.74
C ALA A 45 -43.76 -12.76 11.98
N SER A 46 -43.98 -12.36 13.23
CA SER A 46 -44.46 -11.00 13.57
C SER A 46 -43.45 -9.89 13.24
N PHE A 47 -42.17 -10.22 13.05
CA PHE A 47 -41.10 -9.26 12.76
C PHE A 47 -40.58 -9.30 11.31
N LEU A 48 -41.20 -10.09 10.42
CA LEU A 48 -40.76 -10.25 9.02
C LEU A 48 -40.54 -8.92 8.29
N SER A 49 -41.46 -7.95 8.45
CA SER A 49 -41.32 -6.63 7.84
C SER A 49 -40.10 -5.86 8.37
N GLN A 50 -39.80 -5.99 9.66
CA GLN A 50 -38.65 -5.32 10.28
C GLN A 50 -37.33 -5.99 9.86
N TYR A 51 -37.29 -7.33 9.82
CA TYR A 51 -36.13 -8.06 9.32
C TYR A 51 -35.84 -7.74 7.86
N SER A 52 -36.85 -7.65 7.00
CA SER A 52 -36.68 -7.27 5.59
C SER A 52 -36.05 -5.87 5.46
N ARG A 53 -36.56 -4.87 6.20
CA ARG A 53 -35.98 -3.52 6.20
C ARG A 53 -34.54 -3.51 6.73
N PHE A 54 -34.25 -4.27 7.78
CA PHE A 54 -32.91 -4.36 8.33
C PHE A 54 -31.93 -5.04 7.36
N TYR A 55 -32.37 -6.12 6.71
CA TYR A 55 -31.61 -6.82 5.69
C TYR A 55 -31.30 -5.91 4.49
N GLN A 56 -32.27 -5.11 4.01
CA GLN A 56 -32.05 -4.13 2.94
C GLN A 56 -30.96 -3.12 3.32
N ARG A 57 -30.99 -2.58 4.55
CA ARG A 57 -29.94 -1.65 5.03
C ARG A 57 -28.58 -2.32 5.11
N LEU A 58 -28.51 -3.57 5.57
CA LEU A 58 -27.25 -4.33 5.59
C LEU A 58 -26.72 -4.58 4.17
N LEU A 59 -27.62 -4.87 3.22
CA LEU A 59 -27.25 -5.05 1.80
C LEU A 59 -26.69 -3.75 1.20
N GLU A 60 -27.34 -2.62 1.43
CA GLU A 60 -26.83 -1.30 1.02
C GLU A 60 -25.45 -1.01 1.65
N THR A 61 -25.31 -1.29 2.95
CA THR A 61 -24.03 -1.15 3.66
C THR A 61 -22.95 -2.04 3.05
N GLN A 62 -23.29 -3.29 2.70
CA GLN A 62 -22.36 -4.23 2.09
C GLN A 62 -21.91 -3.76 0.70
N GLN A 63 -22.80 -3.19 -0.09
CA GLN A 63 -22.47 -2.60 -1.40
C GLN A 63 -21.51 -1.41 -1.23
N GLN A 64 -21.79 -0.51 -0.29
CA GLN A 64 -20.92 0.63 0.01
C GLN A 64 -19.51 0.18 0.47
N LEU A 65 -19.44 -0.80 1.37
CA LEU A 65 -18.15 -1.35 1.82
C LEU A 65 -17.38 -2.05 0.70
N THR A 66 -18.09 -2.69 -0.24
CA THR A 66 -17.46 -3.31 -1.42
C THR A 66 -16.85 -2.25 -2.33
N HIS A 67 -17.57 -1.18 -2.61
CA HIS A 67 -17.02 -0.07 -3.39
C HIS A 67 -15.83 0.61 -2.69
N LEU A 68 -15.93 0.81 -1.36
CA LEU A 68 -14.83 1.36 -0.57
C LEU A 68 -13.58 0.48 -0.65
N GLN A 69 -13.74 -0.85 -0.59
CA GLN A 69 -12.63 -1.78 -0.76
C GLN A 69 -11.94 -1.61 -2.12
N GLU A 70 -12.69 -1.56 -3.22
CA GLU A 70 -12.12 -1.39 -4.57
C GLU A 70 -11.26 -0.13 -4.67
N VAL A 71 -11.75 0.98 -4.10
CA VAL A 71 -11.00 2.25 -4.05
C VAL A 71 -9.74 2.12 -3.20
N GLN A 72 -9.82 1.47 -2.05
CA GLN A 72 -8.68 1.25 -1.16
C GLN A 72 -7.61 0.34 -1.78
N GLU A 73 -8.03 -0.72 -2.47
CA GLU A 73 -7.12 -1.63 -3.20
C GLU A 73 -6.39 -0.89 -4.34
N SER A 74 -7.12 -0.08 -5.11
CA SER A 74 -6.53 0.76 -6.16
C SER A 74 -5.51 1.76 -5.59
N CYS A 75 -5.84 2.40 -4.47
CA CYS A 75 -4.92 3.30 -3.77
C CYS A 75 -3.66 2.57 -3.27
N LEU A 76 -3.82 1.39 -2.67
CA LEU A 76 -2.71 0.58 -2.19
C LEU A 76 -1.79 0.15 -3.34
N LEU A 77 -2.36 -0.24 -4.49
CA LEU A 77 -1.58 -0.56 -5.68
C LEU A 77 -0.79 0.65 -6.17
N SER A 78 -1.41 1.83 -6.23
CA SER A 78 -0.74 3.08 -6.61
C SER A 78 0.43 3.40 -5.67
N GLU A 79 0.23 3.32 -4.35
CA GLU A 79 1.29 3.58 -3.37
C GLU A 79 2.44 2.56 -3.48
N LYS A 80 2.14 1.27 -3.70
CA LYS A 80 3.17 0.25 -3.95
C LYS A 80 4.01 0.56 -5.18
N LEU A 81 3.38 1.02 -6.26
CA LEU A 81 4.09 1.43 -7.48
C LEU A 81 4.95 2.67 -7.26
N LYS A 82 4.43 3.68 -6.55
CA LYS A 82 5.22 4.88 -6.19
C LYS A 82 6.46 4.51 -5.39
N ILE A 83 6.32 3.66 -4.37
CA ILE A 83 7.45 3.19 -3.57
C ILE A 83 8.47 2.45 -4.44
N LYS A 84 8.00 1.57 -5.32
CA LYS A 84 8.89 0.84 -6.25
C LYS A 84 9.71 1.81 -7.11
N HIS A 85 9.06 2.79 -7.74
CA HIS A 85 9.75 3.78 -8.56
C HIS A 85 10.71 4.66 -7.77
N LEU A 86 10.38 5.00 -6.52
CA LEU A 86 11.30 5.75 -5.66
C LEU A 86 12.54 4.93 -5.31
N ASN A 87 12.39 3.64 -5.04
CA ASN A 87 13.52 2.75 -4.77
C ASN A 87 14.40 2.57 -6.01
N GLU A 88 13.80 2.34 -7.18
CA GLU A 88 14.53 2.25 -8.46
C GLU A 88 15.37 3.52 -8.72
N ARG A 89 14.79 4.70 -8.49
CA ARG A 89 15.52 5.98 -8.66
C ARG A 89 16.62 6.17 -7.61
N ALA A 90 16.40 5.72 -6.38
CA ALA A 90 17.40 5.78 -5.33
C ALA A 90 18.60 4.87 -5.64
N GLU A 91 18.35 3.65 -6.11
CA GLU A 91 19.38 2.70 -6.52
C GLU A 91 20.22 3.24 -7.68
N VAL A 92 19.58 3.82 -8.71
CA VAL A 92 20.31 4.45 -9.83
C VAL A 92 21.13 5.64 -9.36
N ALA A 93 20.58 6.50 -8.51
CA ALA A 93 21.32 7.65 -7.98
C ALA A 93 22.54 7.22 -7.17
N GLN A 94 22.38 6.20 -6.31
CA GLN A 94 23.49 5.64 -5.54
C GLN A 94 24.57 5.05 -6.44
N ALA A 95 24.20 4.30 -7.48
CA ALA A 95 25.17 3.75 -8.43
C ALA A 95 25.95 4.84 -9.18
N LEU A 96 25.29 5.94 -9.54
CA LEU A 96 25.96 7.08 -10.18
C LEU A 96 26.91 7.80 -9.22
N GLU A 97 26.51 7.97 -7.95
CA GLU A 97 27.37 8.56 -6.91
C GLU A 97 28.61 7.69 -6.66
N GLU A 98 28.46 6.36 -6.60
CA GLU A 98 29.59 5.44 -6.47
C GLU A 98 30.55 5.53 -7.65
N ILE A 99 30.03 5.67 -8.88
CA ILE A 99 30.85 5.89 -10.08
C ILE A 99 31.59 7.22 -10.01
N GLU A 100 30.91 8.31 -9.64
CA GLU A 100 31.51 9.65 -9.55
C GLU A 100 32.64 9.68 -8.50
N ILE A 101 32.45 9.02 -7.35
CA ILE A 101 33.48 8.89 -6.31
C ILE A 101 34.68 8.10 -6.84
N GLU A 102 34.46 6.99 -7.56
CA GLU A 102 35.55 6.21 -8.13
C GLU A 102 36.32 7.00 -9.20
N GLU A 103 35.61 7.75 -10.04
CA GLU A 103 36.21 8.65 -11.04
C GLU A 103 37.06 9.74 -10.38
N GLU A 104 36.57 10.37 -9.30
CA GLU A 104 37.31 11.37 -8.53
C GLU A 104 38.58 10.76 -7.89
N ASN A 105 38.48 9.55 -7.34
CA ASN A 105 39.63 8.83 -6.79
C ASN A 105 40.69 8.56 -7.86
N ILE A 106 40.28 8.03 -9.02
CA ILE A 106 41.18 7.75 -10.16
C ILE A 106 41.88 9.04 -10.61
N GLN A 107 41.12 10.14 -10.75
CA GLN A 107 41.67 11.43 -11.14
C GLN A 107 42.72 11.91 -10.12
N GLY A 108 42.43 11.80 -8.83
CA GLY A 108 43.39 12.11 -7.76
C GLY A 108 44.67 11.26 -7.81
N TYR A 109 44.56 9.95 -8.10
CA TYR A 109 45.73 9.08 -8.30
C TYR A 109 46.56 9.49 -9.52
N ILE A 110 45.92 9.87 -10.62
CA ILE A 110 46.60 10.35 -11.83
C ILE A 110 47.38 11.63 -11.51
N GLU A 111 46.73 12.60 -10.87
CA GLU A 111 47.36 13.87 -10.49
C GLU A 111 48.55 13.68 -9.53
N HIS A 112 48.38 12.85 -8.50
CA HIS A 112 49.46 12.49 -7.59
C HIS A 112 50.65 11.86 -8.34
N ASN A 113 50.40 10.90 -9.23
CA ASN A 113 51.46 10.26 -10.00
C ASN A 113 52.15 11.24 -10.96
N PHE A 114 51.41 12.15 -11.59
CA PHE A 114 51.97 13.17 -12.46
C PHE A 114 52.87 14.15 -11.70
N LEU A 115 52.49 14.51 -10.47
CA LEU A 115 53.28 15.36 -9.57
C LEU A 115 54.51 14.64 -8.98
N VAL A 116 54.43 13.32 -8.77
CA VAL A 116 55.51 12.49 -8.20
C VAL A 116 56.53 12.02 -9.24
N THR A 117 56.15 11.89 -10.52
CA THR A 117 57.16 11.82 -11.58
C THR A 117 57.85 13.17 -11.67
N PRO A 118 59.14 13.32 -11.28
CA PRO A 118 59.84 14.53 -11.60
C PRO A 118 59.84 14.61 -13.12
N ALA A 119 59.44 15.75 -13.67
CA ALA A 119 59.73 16.07 -15.04
C ALA A 119 61.20 15.72 -15.27
N SER A 120 61.47 14.65 -16.03
CA SER A 120 62.79 14.29 -16.49
C SER A 120 63.24 15.41 -17.41
N SER A 121 63.69 16.51 -16.80
CA SER A 121 64.33 17.62 -17.45
C SER A 121 65.64 17.09 -18.01
N LYS A 122 65.66 16.99 -19.35
CA LYS A 122 66.82 16.98 -20.23
C LYS A 122 68.18 17.04 -19.49
N LEU A 123 68.91 15.94 -19.58
CA LEU A 123 70.38 15.93 -19.71
C LEU A 123 70.72 15.21 -21.01
#